data_AF-A0A5K4F5Y1-F1
#
_entry.id   AF-A0A5K4F5Y1-F1
#
_cell.length_a   1.000
_cell.length_b   1.000
_cell.length_c   1.000
_cell.angle_alpha   90.00
_cell.angle_beta   90.00
_cell.angle_gamma   90.00
#
_symmetry.space_group_name_H-M   'P 1'
#
loop_
_entity.id
_entity.type
_entity.pdbx_description
1 polymer ?
#
loop_
_entity_poly.entity_id
_entity_poly.type
_entity_poly.pdbx_seq_one_letter_code
_entity_poly.pdbx_strand_id
1 'polypeptide(L)'
;MFNIKRLNQLKLFNIWFTIYLDIQYSQQKFTSLPSSAIGLIFLAAKYCLIRAPEDAHSDVTPKATELRLELLSRLVLYPNMWFYFTYTLQLVRKFADNNNQPNLHSLLQGYHNSIGQQCCSTLDELRNLLSSPIGRWLGRVDSLPSYIDRRCIAVAAITCFRQGVQSYTINDNQLLDVKYLEDLAVNDSWHAQWLEPVINLIIQVLYDEDEVFTEDENIQFYHFYPIGISTSNNLKHRLRNELNLWQDQVGCPTIADALIKCHVDPALRVQLECQLNQSE
;
A
#
# COMPACT_ATOMS: atom_id res chain seq x y z
N MET A 1 -20.57 9.40 17.62
CA MET A 1 -21.38 8.22 17.25
C MET A 1 -21.50 8.19 15.72
N PHE A 2 -20.62 7.44 15.03
CA PHE A 2 -20.72 7.28 13.57
C PHE A 2 -21.96 6.41 13.29
N ASN A 3 -22.88 6.89 12.46
CA ASN A 3 -24.14 6.21 12.18
C ASN A 3 -23.84 4.86 11.50
N ILE A 4 -24.31 3.74 12.06
CA ILE A 4 -24.12 2.36 11.54
C ILE A 4 -24.42 2.30 10.04
N LYS A 5 -25.41 3.07 9.57
CA LYS A 5 -25.75 3.18 8.14
C LYS A 5 -24.60 3.69 7.27
N ARG A 6 -23.84 4.69 7.75
CA ARG A 6 -22.68 5.24 7.01
C ARG A 6 -21.50 4.27 6.97
N LEU A 7 -21.31 3.50 8.04
CA LEU A 7 -20.28 2.46 8.07
C LEU A 7 -20.59 1.35 7.05
N ASN A 8 -21.84 0.91 7.01
CA ASN A 8 -22.30 -0.08 6.03
C ASN A 8 -22.19 0.44 4.59
N GLN A 9 -22.49 1.71 4.35
CA GLN A 9 -22.28 2.34 3.04
C GLN A 9 -20.82 2.34 2.61
N LEU A 10 -19.89 2.63 3.53
CA LEU A 10 -18.45 2.59 3.24
C LEU A 10 -17.99 1.15 2.95
N LYS A 11 -18.47 0.17 3.73
CA LYS A 11 -18.17 -1.25 3.48
C LYS A 11 -18.68 -1.71 2.11
N LEU A 12 -19.92 -1.36 1.76
CA LEU A 12 -20.49 -1.65 0.44
C LEU A 12 -19.71 -0.96 -0.69
N PHE A 13 -19.26 0.28 -0.45
CA PHE A 13 -18.41 1.00 -1.41
C PHE A 13 -17.07 0.28 -1.63
N ASN A 14 -16.40 -0.18 -0.57
CA ASN A 14 -15.16 -0.95 -0.70
C ASN A 14 -15.37 -2.21 -1.55
N ILE A 15 -16.42 -2.98 -1.27
CA ILE A 15 -16.74 -4.21 -2.01
C ILE A 15 -17.03 -3.91 -3.49
N TRP A 16 -17.94 -2.96 -3.76
CA TRP A 16 -18.28 -2.55 -5.12
C TRP A 16 -17.04 -2.05 -5.88
N PHE A 17 -16.20 -1.28 -5.20
CA PHE A 17 -15.00 -0.71 -5.79
C PHE A 17 -13.98 -1.79 -6.13
N THR A 18 -13.74 -2.78 -5.26
CA THR A 18 -12.89 -3.94 -5.57
C THR A 18 -13.39 -4.70 -6.80
N ILE A 19 -14.68 -5.01 -6.85
CA ILE A 19 -15.28 -5.70 -8.02
C ILE A 19 -15.06 -4.89 -9.30
N TYR A 20 -15.32 -3.58 -9.23
CA TYR A 20 -15.10 -2.68 -10.36
C TYR A 20 -13.63 -2.71 -10.82
N LEU A 21 -12.67 -2.63 -9.89
CA LEU A 21 -11.25 -2.65 -10.21
C LEU A 21 -10.81 -3.96 -10.87
N ASP A 22 -11.24 -5.12 -10.36
CA ASP A 22 -10.91 -6.42 -10.95
C ASP A 22 -11.52 -6.62 -12.35
N ILE A 23 -12.76 -6.17 -12.57
CA ILE A 23 -13.38 -6.20 -13.89
C ILE A 23 -12.58 -5.32 -14.87
N GLN A 24 -12.22 -4.11 -14.46
CA GLN A 24 -11.44 -3.20 -15.31
C GLN A 24 -10.05 -3.74 -15.62
N TYR A 25 -9.39 -4.33 -14.62
CA TYR A 25 -8.07 -4.93 -14.75
C TYR A 25 -8.09 -6.14 -15.69
N SER A 26 -9.02 -7.08 -15.49
CA SER A 26 -9.16 -8.28 -16.32
C SER A 26 -9.53 -7.97 -17.77
N GLN A 27 -10.36 -6.95 -18.00
CA GLN A 27 -10.75 -6.55 -19.35
C GLN A 27 -9.71 -5.66 -20.06
N GLN A 28 -8.65 -5.21 -19.36
CA GLN A 28 -7.66 -4.24 -19.85
C GLN A 28 -8.29 -2.97 -20.48
N LYS A 29 -9.52 -2.62 -20.07
CA LYS A 29 -10.34 -1.54 -20.66
C LYS A 29 -10.53 -0.38 -19.69
N PHE A 30 -9.48 0.00 -18.98
CA PHE A 30 -9.59 1.10 -18.05
C PHE A 30 -9.62 2.44 -18.77
N THR A 31 -10.73 3.17 -18.64
CA THR A 31 -10.91 4.49 -19.24
C THR A 31 -10.66 5.61 -18.23
N SER A 32 -11.43 5.65 -17.14
CA SER A 32 -11.23 6.60 -16.03
C SER A 32 -12.09 6.22 -14.82
N LEU A 33 -11.72 6.69 -13.62
CA LEU A 33 -12.58 6.57 -12.46
C LEU A 33 -13.76 7.56 -12.54
N PRO A 34 -14.99 7.16 -12.16
CA PRO A 34 -16.09 8.11 -12.02
C PRO A 34 -15.77 9.23 -11.04
N SER A 35 -16.19 10.47 -11.35
CA SER A 35 -15.95 11.64 -10.49
C SER A 35 -16.47 11.44 -9.05
N SER A 36 -17.59 10.74 -8.89
CA SER A 36 -18.12 10.40 -7.56
C SER A 36 -17.16 9.50 -6.76
N ALA A 37 -16.57 8.50 -7.40
CA ALA A 37 -15.59 7.61 -6.78
C ALA A 37 -14.32 8.38 -6.38
N ILE A 38 -13.82 9.25 -7.26
CA ILE A 38 -12.68 10.13 -6.99
C ILE A 38 -12.94 11.00 -5.74
N GLY A 39 -14.10 11.64 -5.66
CA GLY A 39 -14.47 12.46 -4.50
C GLY A 39 -14.54 11.66 -3.19
N LEU A 40 -15.07 10.44 -3.24
CA LEU A 40 -15.13 9.54 -2.08
C LEU A 40 -13.74 9.06 -1.64
N ILE A 41 -12.87 8.71 -2.59
CA ILE A 41 -11.47 8.32 -2.33
C ILE A 41 -10.71 9.47 -1.68
N PHE A 42 -10.82 10.69 -2.22
CA PHE A 42 -10.20 11.87 -1.64
C PHE A 42 -10.66 12.12 -0.20
N LEU A 43 -11.96 12.05 0.05
CA LEU A 43 -12.51 12.20 1.40
C LEU A 43 -11.97 11.09 2.32
N ALA A 44 -12.00 9.83 1.89
CA ALA A 44 -11.47 8.72 2.65
C ALA A 44 -10.01 8.96 3.04
N ALA A 45 -9.16 9.30 2.07
CA ALA A 45 -7.76 9.62 2.28
C ALA A 45 -7.56 10.78 3.27
N LYS A 46 -8.30 11.89 3.11
CA LYS A 46 -8.24 13.03 4.04
C LYS A 46 -8.58 12.63 5.47
N TYR A 47 -9.59 11.78 5.66
CA TYR A 47 -10.01 11.36 7.00
C TYR A 47 -9.01 10.38 7.64
N CYS A 48 -8.47 9.40 6.91
CA CYS A 48 -7.57 8.40 7.52
C CYS A 48 -6.11 8.86 7.61
N LEU A 49 -5.62 9.69 6.68
CA LEU A 49 -4.20 10.08 6.65
C LEU A 49 -3.89 11.33 7.47
N ILE A 50 -4.84 12.28 7.57
CA ILE A 50 -4.64 13.53 8.32
C ILE A 50 -5.34 13.49 9.68
N ARG A 51 -6.62 13.10 9.72
CA ARG A 51 -7.47 13.31 10.90
C ARG A 51 -7.43 12.19 11.91
N ALA A 52 -7.26 10.95 11.47
CA ALA A 52 -7.14 9.83 12.40
C ALA A 52 -5.78 9.91 13.14
N PRO A 53 -5.66 9.35 14.35
CA PRO A 53 -4.36 9.09 15.00
C PRO A 53 -3.69 7.85 14.41
N GLU A 54 -2.37 7.73 14.48
CA GLU A 54 -1.66 6.56 13.94
C GLU A 54 -2.01 5.30 14.73
N ASP A 55 -1.99 5.40 16.05
CA ASP A 55 -2.42 4.35 16.97
C ASP A 55 -3.95 4.14 16.94
N ALA A 56 -4.36 2.87 16.85
CA ALA A 56 -5.74 2.43 16.88
C ALA A 56 -6.46 2.72 18.20
N HIS A 57 -5.76 2.61 19.33
CA HIS A 57 -6.37 2.82 20.65
C HIS A 57 -6.77 4.28 20.89
N SER A 58 -6.10 5.19 20.20
CA SER A 58 -6.37 6.63 20.26
C SER A 58 -7.51 7.08 19.33
N ASP A 59 -8.01 6.20 18.45
CA ASP A 59 -9.01 6.54 17.44
C ASP A 59 -10.44 6.49 17.97
N VAL A 60 -11.19 7.57 17.78
CA VAL A 60 -12.61 7.65 18.14
C VAL A 60 -13.51 6.92 17.12
N THR A 61 -12.99 6.66 15.92
CA THR A 61 -13.72 5.98 14.82
C THR A 61 -12.90 4.87 14.14
N PRO A 62 -12.36 3.89 14.88
CA PRO A 62 -11.37 2.93 14.39
C PRO A 62 -11.87 2.14 13.17
N LYS A 63 -13.07 1.57 13.25
CA LYS A 63 -13.70 0.82 12.14
C LYS A 63 -13.86 1.63 10.85
N ALA A 64 -14.14 2.92 10.97
CA ALA A 64 -14.28 3.77 9.79
C ALA A 64 -12.91 4.15 9.21
N THR A 65 -11.88 4.24 10.04
CA THR A 65 -10.49 4.46 9.62
C THR A 65 -9.94 3.22 8.91
N GLU A 66 -10.17 2.02 9.47
CA GLU A 66 -9.82 0.72 8.88
C GLU A 66 -10.36 0.59 7.46
N LEU A 67 -11.69 0.73 7.28
CA LEU A 67 -12.32 0.68 5.97
C LEU A 67 -11.76 1.72 4.97
N ARG A 68 -11.31 2.90 5.44
CA ARG A 68 -10.70 3.90 4.55
C ARG A 68 -9.27 3.52 4.17
N LEU A 69 -8.50 2.96 5.09
CA LEU A 69 -7.14 2.46 4.81
C LEU A 69 -7.18 1.27 3.86
N GLU A 70 -8.15 0.39 4.03
CA GLU A 70 -8.50 -0.70 3.13
C GLU A 70 -8.84 -0.23 1.72
N LEU A 71 -9.61 0.85 1.59
CA LEU A 71 -9.94 1.43 0.29
C LEU A 71 -8.67 1.93 -0.42
N LEU A 72 -7.78 2.57 0.33
CA LEU A 72 -6.51 3.07 -0.21
C LEU A 72 -5.57 1.94 -0.61
N SER A 73 -5.48 0.87 0.19
CA SER A 73 -4.62 -0.27 -0.15
C SER A 73 -5.10 -0.95 -1.44
N ARG A 74 -6.42 -1.09 -1.62
CA ARG A 74 -7.03 -1.60 -2.86
C ARG A 74 -6.68 -0.77 -4.08
N LEU A 75 -6.57 0.56 -3.97
CA LEU A 75 -6.09 1.38 -5.09
C LEU A 75 -4.66 1.04 -5.50
N VAL A 76 -3.78 0.74 -4.53
CA VAL A 76 -2.37 0.45 -4.82
C VAL A 76 -2.17 -0.93 -5.44
N LEU A 77 -3.06 -1.90 -5.16
CA LEU A 77 -2.98 -3.25 -5.72
C LEU A 77 -2.93 -3.28 -7.25
N TYR A 78 -3.62 -2.34 -7.90
CA TYR A 78 -3.78 -2.29 -9.35
C TYR A 78 -2.83 -1.26 -9.97
N PRO A 79 -1.91 -1.67 -10.87
CA PRO A 79 -0.92 -0.76 -11.44
C PRO A 79 -1.52 0.46 -12.16
N ASN A 80 -2.66 0.30 -12.83
CA ASN A 80 -3.39 1.37 -13.51
C ASN A 80 -4.00 2.41 -12.56
N MET A 81 -4.10 2.12 -11.27
CA MET A 81 -4.66 3.01 -10.25
C MET A 81 -3.59 3.81 -9.49
N TRP A 82 -2.31 3.51 -9.70
CA TRP A 82 -1.20 4.18 -9.03
C TRP A 82 -1.23 5.71 -9.19
N PHE A 83 -1.56 6.20 -10.39
CA PHE A 83 -1.70 7.63 -10.65
C PHE A 83 -2.82 8.28 -9.83
N TYR A 84 -3.96 7.59 -9.69
CA TYR A 84 -5.06 8.09 -8.86
C TYR A 84 -4.66 8.12 -7.39
N PHE A 85 -3.99 7.08 -6.90
CA PHE A 85 -3.51 7.01 -5.53
C PHE A 85 -2.55 8.16 -5.21
N THR A 86 -1.48 8.30 -5.99
CA THR A 86 -0.45 9.35 -5.77
C THR A 86 -1.03 10.76 -5.88
N TYR A 87 -1.88 11.04 -6.87
CA TYR A 87 -2.56 12.33 -7.00
C TYR A 87 -3.52 12.60 -5.82
N THR A 88 -4.18 11.56 -5.29
CA THR A 88 -4.99 11.67 -4.06
C THR A 88 -4.15 12.16 -2.89
N LEU A 89 -2.98 11.56 -2.67
CA LEU A 89 -2.09 11.95 -1.56
C LEU A 89 -1.66 13.42 -1.68
N GLN A 90 -1.35 13.87 -2.89
CA GLN A 90 -0.95 15.26 -3.12
C GLN A 90 -2.06 16.25 -2.83
N LEU A 91 -3.27 15.96 -3.29
CA LEU A 91 -4.42 16.80 -2.97
C LEU A 91 -4.68 16.82 -1.48
N VAL A 92 -4.61 15.66 -0.82
CA VAL A 92 -4.78 15.56 0.63
C VAL A 92 -3.76 16.46 1.33
N ARG A 93 -2.48 16.41 0.95
CA ARG A 93 -1.43 17.29 1.47
C ARG A 93 -1.74 18.78 1.22
N LYS A 94 -2.06 19.16 -0.03
CA LYS A 94 -2.41 20.54 -0.41
C LYS A 94 -3.61 21.10 0.37
N PHE A 95 -4.58 20.24 0.71
CA PHE A 95 -5.77 20.61 1.50
C PHE A 95 -5.65 20.29 2.99
N ALA A 96 -4.48 19.82 3.45
CA ALA A 96 -4.09 19.78 4.86
C ALA A 96 -3.65 21.18 5.30
N ASP A 97 -2.81 21.81 4.48
CA ASP A 97 -2.19 23.10 4.76
C ASP A 97 -3.19 24.27 4.67
N ASN A 98 -4.24 24.10 3.86
CA ASN A 98 -5.29 25.09 3.69
C ASN A 98 -6.48 24.75 4.61
N ASN A 99 -6.69 25.52 5.67
CA ASN A 99 -7.85 25.43 6.58
C ASN A 99 -9.22 25.66 5.89
N ASN A 100 -9.24 25.94 4.58
CA ASN A 100 -10.45 26.12 3.80
C ASN A 100 -11.05 24.77 3.38
N GLN A 101 -12.39 24.67 3.44
CA GLN A 101 -13.09 23.52 2.90
C GLN A 101 -12.78 23.41 1.39
N PRO A 102 -12.25 22.27 0.92
CA PRO A 102 -11.99 22.09 -0.50
C PRO A 102 -13.30 22.23 -1.28
N ASN A 103 -13.33 23.09 -2.29
CA ASN A 103 -14.44 23.08 -3.24
C ASN A 103 -14.33 21.80 -4.07
N LEU A 104 -15.17 20.82 -3.74
CA LEU A 104 -15.19 19.49 -4.34
C LEU A 104 -15.29 19.56 -5.88
N HIS A 105 -15.99 20.55 -6.42
CA HIS A 105 -16.12 20.73 -7.87
C HIS A 105 -14.77 21.05 -8.53
N SER A 106 -14.01 22.01 -7.97
CA SER A 106 -12.67 22.35 -8.48
C SER A 106 -11.68 21.19 -8.34
N LEU A 107 -11.84 20.36 -7.29
CA LEU A 107 -11.02 19.19 -7.05
C LEU A 107 -11.26 18.11 -8.12
N LEU A 108 -12.53 17.86 -8.44
CA LEU A 108 -12.91 16.89 -9.48
C LEU A 108 -12.52 17.37 -10.89
N GLN A 109 -12.61 18.67 -11.16
CA GLN A 109 -12.12 19.26 -12.42
C GLN A 109 -10.59 19.15 -12.55
N GLY A 110 -9.85 19.38 -11.45
CA GLY A 110 -8.41 19.22 -11.40
C GLY A 110 -7.95 17.78 -11.65
N TYR A 111 -8.65 16.79 -11.05
CA TYR A 111 -8.37 15.37 -11.28
C TYR A 111 -8.40 15.01 -12.77
N HIS A 112 -9.50 15.31 -13.46
CA HIS A 112 -9.66 14.93 -14.87
C HIS A 112 -8.63 15.58 -15.80
N ASN A 113 -8.17 16.79 -15.47
CA ASN A 113 -7.19 17.51 -16.28
C ASN A 113 -5.73 17.09 -16.00
N SER A 114 -5.47 16.46 -14.86
CA SER A 114 -4.12 16.11 -14.39
C SER A 114 -3.82 14.61 -14.34
N ILE A 115 -4.81 13.74 -14.56
CA ILE A 115 -4.59 12.29 -14.69
C ILE A 115 -3.63 12.04 -15.86
N GLY A 116 -2.45 11.51 -15.55
CA GLY A 116 -1.37 11.23 -16.51
C GLY A 116 -0.21 12.24 -16.50
N GLN A 117 -0.29 13.32 -15.73
CA GLN A 117 0.85 14.19 -15.46
C GLN A 117 1.70 13.62 -14.32
N GLN A 118 3.02 13.71 -14.46
CA GLN A 118 3.97 13.26 -13.43
C GLN A 118 3.70 14.08 -12.16
N CYS A 119 3.21 13.39 -11.12
CA CYS A 119 2.67 14.04 -9.95
C CYS A 119 3.78 14.64 -9.07
N CYS A 120 4.89 13.91 -8.84
CA CYS A 120 5.99 14.36 -7.96
C CYS A 120 7.18 14.85 -8.80
N SER A 121 7.80 15.96 -8.39
CA SER A 121 8.94 16.53 -9.09
C SER A 121 10.28 15.96 -8.61
N THR A 122 10.33 15.48 -7.35
CA THR A 122 11.52 14.85 -6.75
C THR A 122 11.19 13.56 -6.00
N LEU A 123 12.21 12.73 -5.75
CA LEU A 123 12.08 11.52 -4.94
C LEU A 123 11.70 11.83 -3.49
N ASP A 124 12.23 12.90 -2.92
CA ASP A 124 11.93 13.29 -1.54
C ASP A 124 10.48 13.76 -1.38
N GLU A 125 9.92 14.44 -2.38
CA GLU A 125 8.49 14.76 -2.40
C GLU A 125 7.63 13.51 -2.40
N LEU A 126 8.01 12.51 -3.22
CA LEU A 126 7.32 11.23 -3.28
C LEU A 126 7.42 10.47 -1.96
N ARG A 127 8.62 10.34 -1.39
CA ARG A 127 8.85 9.72 -0.08
C ARG A 127 7.97 10.34 1.00
N ASN A 128 7.96 11.67 1.09
CA ASN A 128 7.11 12.39 2.04
C ASN A 128 5.61 12.10 1.87
N LEU A 129 5.13 11.93 0.63
CA LEU A 129 3.74 11.57 0.38
C LEU A 129 3.45 10.13 0.81
N LEU A 130 4.39 9.21 0.59
CA LEU A 130 4.24 7.79 0.86
C LEU A 130 4.47 7.40 2.33
N SER A 131 5.22 8.19 3.10
CA SER A 131 5.45 7.94 4.53
C SER A 131 4.14 7.86 5.32
N SER A 132 3.19 8.74 5.04
CA SER A 132 1.89 8.76 5.74
C SER A 132 1.10 7.46 5.52
N PRO A 133 0.75 7.03 4.29
CA PRO A 133 0.01 5.78 4.12
C PRO A 133 0.78 4.56 4.63
N ILE A 134 2.10 4.45 4.43
CA ILE A 134 2.90 3.33 4.94
C ILE A 134 2.82 3.24 6.47
N GLY A 135 3.08 4.35 7.17
CA GLY A 135 3.02 4.39 8.64
C GLY A 135 1.63 4.05 9.17
N ARG A 136 0.58 4.52 8.50
CA ARG A 136 -0.82 4.25 8.88
C ARG A 136 -1.23 2.80 8.68
N TRP A 137 -0.76 2.18 7.62
CA TRP A 137 -1.00 0.78 7.36
C TRP A 137 -0.27 -0.10 8.38
N LEU A 138 1.02 0.15 8.61
CA LEU A 138 1.81 -0.59 9.60
C LEU A 138 1.21 -0.46 11.01
N GLY A 139 0.81 0.74 11.42
CA GLY A 139 0.22 0.98 12.75
C GLY A 139 -1.19 0.42 12.96
N ARG A 140 -1.85 -0.08 11.90
CA ARG A 140 -3.27 -0.49 11.95
C ARG A 140 -3.56 -1.89 11.42
N VAL A 141 -2.58 -2.56 10.81
CA VAL A 141 -2.81 -3.89 10.23
C VAL A 141 -3.30 -4.91 11.26
N ASP A 142 -2.79 -4.83 12.49
CA ASP A 142 -3.15 -5.74 13.58
C ASP A 142 -4.61 -5.58 14.06
N SER A 143 -5.23 -4.42 13.81
CA SER A 143 -6.62 -4.18 14.17
C SER A 143 -7.61 -4.69 13.13
N LEU A 144 -7.12 -5.12 11.95
CA LEU A 144 -7.98 -5.64 10.89
C LEU A 144 -8.40 -7.08 11.17
N PRO A 145 -9.70 -7.36 11.22
CA PRO A 145 -10.18 -8.72 11.49
C PRO A 145 -9.96 -9.66 10.30
N SER A 146 -9.96 -9.13 9.09
CA SER A 146 -10.00 -9.89 7.84
C SER A 146 -8.60 -10.09 7.26
N TYR A 147 -8.21 -11.35 7.04
CA TYR A 147 -6.92 -11.71 6.48
C TYR A 147 -6.69 -11.11 5.08
N ILE A 148 -7.75 -11.01 4.25
CA ILE A 148 -7.61 -10.44 2.90
C ILE A 148 -7.27 -8.95 2.96
N ASP A 149 -7.80 -8.23 3.95
CA ASP A 149 -7.54 -6.81 4.12
C ASP A 149 -6.11 -6.56 4.61
N ARG A 150 -5.59 -7.44 5.49
CA ARG A 150 -4.18 -7.45 5.86
C ARG A 150 -3.29 -7.73 4.66
N ARG A 151 -3.61 -8.73 3.83
CA ARG A 151 -2.91 -9.01 2.56
C ARG A 151 -2.91 -7.82 1.60
N CYS A 152 -4.05 -7.14 1.45
CA CYS A 152 -4.15 -5.91 0.65
C CYS A 152 -3.17 -4.84 1.15
N ILE A 153 -3.14 -4.62 2.46
CA ILE A 153 -2.25 -3.67 3.11
C ILE A 153 -0.78 -4.04 2.91
N ALA A 154 -0.40 -5.32 3.09
CA ALA A 154 0.98 -5.76 2.90
C ALA A 154 1.49 -5.47 1.49
N VAL A 155 0.70 -5.82 0.46
CA VAL A 155 1.05 -5.51 -0.93
C VAL A 155 1.11 -4.00 -1.18
N ALA A 156 0.15 -3.24 -0.65
CA ALA A 156 0.16 -1.79 -0.80
C ALA A 156 1.38 -1.13 -0.14
N ALA A 157 1.78 -1.62 1.04
CA ALA A 157 2.94 -1.14 1.78
C ALA A 157 4.24 -1.42 1.03
N ILE A 158 4.47 -2.65 0.53
CA ILE A 158 5.68 -2.94 -0.26
C ILE A 158 5.71 -2.18 -1.58
N THR A 159 4.57 -2.03 -2.27
CA THR A 159 4.51 -1.23 -3.49
C THR A 159 4.84 0.24 -3.21
N CYS A 160 4.29 0.84 -2.15
CA CYS A 160 4.63 2.22 -1.78
C CYS A 160 6.10 2.35 -1.35
N PHE A 161 6.59 1.43 -0.52
CA PHE A 161 7.99 1.41 -0.10
C PHE A 161 8.94 1.37 -1.30
N ARG A 162 8.69 0.46 -2.25
CA ARG A 162 9.45 0.32 -3.50
C ARG A 162 9.48 1.62 -4.30
N GLN A 163 8.34 2.30 -4.43
CA GLN A 163 8.25 3.53 -5.22
C GLN A 163 9.08 4.68 -4.61
N GLY A 164 9.34 4.66 -3.31
CA GLY A 164 10.24 5.61 -2.63
C GLY A 164 11.73 5.24 -2.67
N VAL A 165 12.12 4.13 -3.31
CA VAL A 165 13.52 3.70 -3.40
C VAL A 165 14.32 4.57 -4.36
N GLN A 166 15.54 4.93 -3.94
CA GLN A 166 16.54 5.53 -4.82
C GLN A 166 17.28 4.44 -5.59
N SER A 167 17.52 4.66 -6.87
CA SER A 167 18.31 3.75 -7.69
C SER A 167 19.79 4.08 -7.54
N TYR A 168 20.60 3.06 -7.29
CA TYR A 168 22.03 3.19 -7.10
C TYR A 168 22.78 2.78 -8.35
N THR A 169 23.55 3.70 -8.92
CA THR A 169 24.46 3.43 -10.03
C THR A 169 25.87 3.21 -9.48
N ILE A 170 26.24 1.95 -9.27
CA ILE A 170 27.50 1.52 -8.67
C ILE A 170 28.31 0.72 -9.71
N ASN A 171 29.63 0.94 -9.76
CA ASN A 171 30.51 0.18 -10.66
C ASN A 171 30.98 -1.16 -10.04
N ASP A 172 31.53 -2.06 -10.87
CA ASP A 172 31.94 -3.41 -10.42
C ASP A 172 32.96 -3.39 -9.27
N ASN A 173 33.87 -2.42 -9.24
CA ASN A 173 34.87 -2.31 -8.19
C ASN A 173 34.25 -1.93 -6.84
N GLN A 174 33.27 -1.02 -6.86
CA GLN A 174 32.53 -0.62 -5.66
C GLN A 174 31.59 -1.71 -5.15
N LEU A 175 31.07 -2.58 -6.03
CA LEU A 175 30.27 -3.75 -5.63
C LEU A 175 31.09 -4.80 -4.88
N LEU A 176 32.41 -4.82 -5.07
CA LEU A 176 33.34 -5.69 -4.34
C LEU A 176 33.81 -5.09 -3.02
N ASP A 177 33.59 -3.80 -2.80
CA ASP A 177 33.97 -3.09 -1.58
C ASP A 177 32.86 -3.20 -0.53
N VAL A 178 33.00 -4.17 0.36
CA VAL A 178 32.04 -4.44 1.45
C VAL A 178 31.84 -3.21 2.33
N LYS A 179 32.91 -2.47 2.64
CA LYS A 179 32.82 -1.31 3.53
C LYS A 179 32.04 -0.18 2.86
N TYR A 180 32.27 0.04 1.57
CA TYR A 180 31.49 1.00 0.80
C TYR A 180 29.99 0.66 0.79
N LEU A 181 29.65 -0.62 0.61
CA LEU A 181 28.25 -1.07 0.63
C LEU A 181 27.61 -0.93 2.02
N GLU A 182 28.35 -1.23 3.09
CA GLU A 182 27.89 -1.02 4.47
C GLU A 182 27.64 0.47 4.75
N ASP A 183 28.60 1.33 4.41
CA ASP A 183 28.47 2.79 4.59
C ASP A 183 27.29 3.34 3.78
N LEU A 184 27.08 2.85 2.56
CA LEU A 184 25.93 3.21 1.73
C LEU A 184 24.62 2.79 2.39
N ALA A 185 24.53 1.53 2.86
CA ALA A 185 23.33 1.01 3.47
C ALA A 185 22.97 1.77 4.75
N VAL A 186 23.94 2.05 5.62
CA VAL A 186 23.75 2.80 6.87
C VAL A 186 23.22 4.21 6.62
N ASN A 187 23.64 4.85 5.52
CA ASN A 187 23.22 6.20 5.17
C ASN A 187 21.86 6.27 4.43
N ASP A 188 21.25 5.13 4.07
CA ASP A 188 19.92 5.10 3.45
C ASP A 188 18.81 5.18 4.51
N SER A 189 18.38 6.41 4.79
CA SER A 189 17.29 6.69 5.73
C SER A 189 15.93 6.08 5.33
N TRP A 190 15.66 5.88 4.04
CA TRP A 190 14.39 5.32 3.59
C TRP A 190 14.30 3.82 3.91
N HIS A 191 15.35 3.07 3.63
CA HIS A 191 15.44 1.66 3.99
C HIS A 191 15.54 1.48 5.51
N ALA A 192 16.32 2.32 6.20
CA ALA A 192 16.42 2.30 7.66
C ALA A 192 15.06 2.49 8.35
N GLN A 193 14.19 3.33 7.79
CA GLN A 193 12.88 3.60 8.38
C GLN A 193 11.84 2.51 8.07
N TRP A 194 11.84 1.95 6.86
CA TRP A 194 10.68 1.19 6.37
C TRP A 194 10.96 -0.27 6.02
N LEU A 195 12.21 -0.67 5.75
CA LEU A 195 12.49 -2.00 5.19
C LEU A 195 12.08 -3.13 6.14
N GLU A 196 12.55 -3.12 7.38
CA GLU A 196 12.21 -4.15 8.36
C GLU A 196 10.71 -4.15 8.73
N PRO A 197 10.05 -3.01 9.04
CA PRO A 197 8.61 -3.01 9.31
C PRO A 197 7.77 -3.58 8.15
N VAL A 198 8.12 -3.25 6.90
CA VAL A 198 7.43 -3.77 5.72
C VAL A 198 7.68 -5.27 5.56
N ILE A 199 8.91 -5.74 5.77
CA ILE A 199 9.21 -7.19 5.74
C ILE A 199 8.45 -7.93 6.84
N ASN A 200 8.40 -7.39 8.05
CA ASN A 200 7.68 -8.01 9.15
C ASN A 200 6.17 -8.13 8.84
N LEU A 201 5.57 -7.08 8.27
CA LEU A 201 4.19 -7.12 7.78
C LEU A 201 3.99 -8.18 6.69
N ILE A 202 4.92 -8.29 5.73
CA ILE A 202 4.86 -9.34 4.69
C ILE A 202 4.88 -10.73 5.34
N ILE A 203 5.78 -10.97 6.29
CA ILE A 203 5.87 -12.25 7.01
C ILE A 203 4.56 -12.55 7.74
N GLN A 204 4.01 -11.56 8.46
CA GLN A 204 2.74 -11.70 9.18
C GLN A 204 1.61 -12.19 8.27
N VAL A 205 1.42 -11.58 7.10
CA VAL A 205 0.34 -11.97 6.18
C VAL A 205 0.60 -13.27 5.42
N LEU A 206 1.84 -13.74 5.39
CA LEU A 206 2.17 -15.07 4.86
C LEU A 206 1.80 -16.17 5.85
N TYR A 207 1.80 -15.87 7.16
CA TYR A 207 1.29 -16.76 8.20
C TYR A 207 -0.24 -16.70 8.36
N ASP A 208 -0.93 -15.75 7.72
CA ASP A 208 -2.39 -15.71 7.69
C ASP A 208 -2.91 -16.97 6.98
N GLU A 209 -3.51 -17.88 7.75
CA GLU A 209 -4.23 -19.03 7.19
C GLU A 209 -5.40 -18.53 6.33
N ASP A 210 -5.67 -19.23 5.22
CA ASP A 210 -6.87 -19.00 4.43
C ASP A 210 -8.08 -19.40 5.30
N GLU A 211 -8.64 -18.44 6.04
CA GLU A 211 -9.85 -18.69 6.82
C GLU A 211 -10.97 -19.05 5.84
N VAL A 212 -11.38 -20.32 5.86
CA VAL A 212 -12.63 -20.75 5.23
C VAL A 212 -13.76 -20.15 6.05
N PHE A 213 -14.16 -18.93 5.69
CA PHE A 213 -15.40 -18.35 6.19
C PHE A 213 -16.53 -19.29 5.77
N THR A 214 -16.96 -20.13 6.70
CA THR A 214 -18.19 -20.91 6.60
C THR A 214 -19.35 -19.96 6.87
N GLU A 215 -19.60 -19.05 5.91
CA GLU A 215 -20.73 -18.14 5.97
C GLU A 215 -21.77 -18.47 4.90
N ASP A 216 -23.02 -18.26 5.32
CA ASP A 216 -24.30 -18.46 4.64
C ASP A 216 -24.20 -18.25 3.11
N GLU A 217 -24.77 -19.18 2.31
CA GLU A 217 -24.74 -19.15 0.83
C GLU A 217 -25.23 -17.79 0.25
N ASN A 218 -26.05 -17.06 1.02
CA ASN A 218 -26.58 -15.75 0.67
C ASN A 218 -25.59 -14.59 0.79
N ILE A 219 -24.45 -14.75 1.48
CA ILE A 219 -23.46 -13.69 1.73
C ILE A 219 -22.19 -13.86 0.87
N GLN A 220 -22.00 -15.01 0.22
CA GLN A 220 -20.87 -15.25 -0.71
C GLN A 220 -20.75 -14.18 -1.80
N PHE A 221 -21.85 -13.58 -2.25
CA PHE A 221 -21.86 -12.46 -3.19
C PHE A 221 -21.12 -11.20 -2.71
N TYR A 222 -20.96 -11.03 -1.39
CA TYR A 222 -20.31 -9.86 -0.78
C TYR A 222 -18.82 -10.09 -0.47
N HIS A 223 -18.32 -11.32 -0.62
CA HIS A 223 -16.91 -11.67 -0.43
C HIS A 223 -16.20 -11.78 -1.77
N PHE A 224 -15.96 -10.63 -2.38
CA PHE A 224 -15.14 -10.56 -3.58
C PHE A 224 -13.72 -10.13 -3.21
N TYR A 225 -12.81 -11.09 -3.24
CA TYR A 225 -11.39 -10.87 -2.94
C TYR A 225 -10.62 -10.44 -4.18
N PRO A 226 -9.67 -9.49 -4.07
CA PRO A 226 -8.82 -9.13 -5.20
C PRO A 226 -8.11 -10.37 -5.75
N ILE A 227 -8.33 -10.69 -7.02
CA ILE A 227 -7.88 -11.96 -7.63
C ILE A 227 -6.38 -12.22 -7.41
N GLY A 228 -5.57 -11.16 -7.44
CA GLY A 228 -4.11 -11.24 -7.31
C GLY A 228 -3.58 -11.63 -5.92
N ILE A 229 -4.43 -11.71 -4.89
CA ILE A 229 -4.05 -12.04 -3.50
C ILE A 229 -5.08 -12.92 -2.78
N SER A 230 -6.07 -13.42 -3.52
CA SER A 230 -7.21 -14.18 -2.97
C SER A 230 -6.82 -15.52 -2.35
N THR A 231 -5.70 -16.11 -2.79
CA THR A 231 -5.14 -17.37 -2.28
C THR A 231 -3.73 -17.16 -1.76
N SER A 232 -3.26 -18.04 -0.88
CA SER A 232 -1.86 -18.05 -0.41
C SER A 232 -0.86 -18.07 -1.56
N ASN A 233 -1.05 -18.94 -2.56
CA ASN A 233 -0.22 -18.96 -3.78
C ASN A 233 -0.18 -17.64 -4.53
N ASN A 234 -1.35 -17.02 -4.77
CA ASN A 234 -1.42 -15.75 -5.51
C ASN A 234 -0.71 -14.64 -4.72
N LEU A 235 -0.90 -14.61 -3.39
CA LEU A 235 -0.19 -13.70 -2.50
C LEU A 235 1.33 -13.90 -2.57
N LYS A 236 1.82 -15.14 -2.38
CA LYS A 236 3.25 -15.47 -2.48
C LYS A 236 3.83 -15.02 -3.81
N HIS A 237 3.17 -15.33 -4.93
CA HIS A 237 3.59 -14.89 -6.26
C HIS A 237 3.62 -13.36 -6.36
N ARG A 238 2.59 -12.66 -5.89
CA ARG A 238 2.55 -11.19 -5.93
C ARG A 238 3.65 -10.56 -5.09
N LEU A 239 3.90 -11.05 -3.89
CA LEU A 239 4.93 -10.56 -2.99
C LEU A 239 6.35 -10.81 -3.54
N ARG A 240 6.62 -12.01 -4.09
CA ARG A 240 7.88 -12.30 -4.78
C ARG A 240 8.12 -11.30 -5.91
N ASN A 241 7.09 -11.00 -6.71
CA ASN A 241 7.20 -10.02 -7.78
C ASN A 241 7.50 -8.61 -7.27
N GLU A 242 6.83 -8.14 -6.22
CA GLU A 242 7.14 -6.81 -5.65
C GLU A 242 8.55 -6.74 -5.04
N LEU A 243 9.04 -7.82 -4.42
CA LEU A 243 10.40 -7.90 -3.90
C LEU A 243 11.45 -7.92 -5.02
N ASN A 244 11.20 -8.66 -6.10
CA ASN A 244 12.08 -8.64 -7.28
C ASN A 244 12.11 -7.25 -7.93
N LEU A 245 10.94 -6.61 -8.09
CA LEU A 245 10.86 -5.24 -8.61
C LEU A 245 11.56 -4.24 -7.70
N TRP A 246 11.53 -4.44 -6.37
CA TRP A 246 12.26 -3.62 -5.42
C TRP A 246 13.78 -3.79 -5.61
N GLN A 247 14.26 -5.04 -5.71
CA GLN A 247 15.66 -5.37 -5.96
C GLN A 247 16.17 -4.75 -7.26
N ASP A 248 15.37 -4.85 -8.33
CA ASP A 248 15.67 -4.22 -9.63
C ASP A 248 15.74 -2.68 -9.51
N GLN A 249 14.85 -2.08 -8.71
CA GLN A 249 14.80 -0.63 -8.54
C GLN A 249 15.97 -0.08 -7.72
N VAL A 250 16.44 -0.83 -6.72
CA VAL A 250 17.67 -0.52 -5.97
C VAL A 250 18.88 -0.52 -6.93
N GLY A 251 18.89 -1.41 -7.92
CA GLY A 251 19.84 -1.40 -9.04
C GLY A 251 20.52 -2.74 -9.27
N CYS A 252 20.81 -3.50 -8.20
CA CYS A 252 21.31 -4.87 -8.32
C CYS A 252 21.12 -5.71 -7.05
N PRO A 253 21.21 -7.05 -7.16
CA PRO A 253 21.08 -7.96 -6.03
C PRO A 253 22.05 -7.73 -4.87
N THR A 254 23.30 -7.37 -5.16
CA THR A 254 24.33 -7.18 -4.13
C THR A 254 24.02 -6.00 -3.21
N ILE A 255 23.47 -4.91 -3.76
CA ILE A 255 23.07 -3.74 -2.97
C ILE A 255 21.82 -4.05 -2.14
N ALA A 256 20.85 -4.74 -2.75
CA ALA A 256 19.66 -5.19 -2.04
C ALA A 256 20.00 -6.10 -0.84
N ASP A 257 20.94 -7.03 -1.03
CA ASP A 257 21.47 -7.87 0.04
C ASP A 257 22.19 -7.06 1.12
N ALA A 258 23.00 -6.05 0.76
CA ALA A 258 23.63 -5.15 1.72
C ALA A 258 22.60 -4.36 2.56
N LEU A 259 21.54 -3.85 1.92
CA LEU A 259 20.45 -3.13 2.59
C LEU A 259 19.66 -4.04 3.54
N ILE A 260 19.31 -5.26 3.11
CA ILE A 260 18.68 -6.27 3.96
C ILE A 260 19.61 -6.63 5.12
N LYS A 261 20.92 -6.79 4.85
CA LYS A 261 21.93 -7.10 5.85
C LYS A 261 22.07 -6.04 6.93
N CYS A 262 21.96 -4.78 6.53
CA CYS A 262 22.07 -3.64 7.42
C CYS A 262 20.83 -3.44 8.28
N HIS A 263 19.64 -3.59 7.70
CA HIS A 263 18.41 -3.05 8.32
C HIS A 263 17.39 -4.08 8.79
N VAL A 264 17.54 -5.37 8.49
CA VAL A 264 16.52 -6.39 8.77
C VAL A 264 17.09 -7.46 9.69
N ASP A 265 16.42 -7.81 10.79
CA ASP A 265 16.86 -8.90 11.66
C ASP A 265 17.10 -10.22 10.87
N PRO A 266 18.24 -10.92 11.07
CA PRO A 266 18.54 -12.17 10.37
C PRO A 266 17.46 -13.25 10.49
N ALA A 267 16.76 -13.34 11.63
CA ALA A 267 15.67 -14.29 11.83
C ALA A 267 14.47 -13.98 10.92
N LEU A 268 14.14 -12.70 10.72
CA LEU A 268 13.07 -12.29 9.81
C LEU A 268 13.41 -12.64 8.36
N ARG A 269 14.69 -12.54 7.96
CA ARG A 269 15.14 -12.94 6.61
C ARG A 269 14.90 -14.42 6.36
N VAL A 270 15.30 -15.26 7.32
CA VAL A 270 15.07 -16.72 7.25
C VAL A 270 13.59 -17.03 7.20
N GLN A 271 12.77 -16.38 8.02
CA GLN A 271 11.32 -16.56 8.00
C GLN A 271 10.71 -16.18 6.64
N LEU A 272 11.11 -15.02 6.08
CA LEU A 272 10.64 -14.57 4.77
C LEU A 272 11.00 -15.57 3.67
N GLU A 273 12.25 -16.02 3.63
CA GLU A 273 12.71 -17.02 2.65
C GLU A 273 11.96 -18.35 2.80
N CYS A 274 11.81 -18.84 4.04
CA CYS A 274 11.06 -20.07 4.31
C CYS A 274 9.61 -19.94 3.84
N GLN A 275 8.90 -18.88 4.22
CA GLN A 275 7.49 -18.71 3.90
C GLN A 275 7.26 -18.48 2.41
N LEU A 276 8.12 -17.69 1.76
CA LEU A 276 8.04 -17.48 0.33
C LEU A 276 8.42 -18.73 -0.44
N ASN A 277 9.31 -19.61 0.02
CA ASN A 277 9.77 -20.76 -0.77
C ASN A 277 9.08 -22.09 -0.41
N GLN A 278 8.28 -22.13 0.65
CA GLN A 278 7.42 -23.28 0.93
C GLN A 278 6.48 -23.55 -0.25
N SER A 279 6.73 -24.66 -0.94
CA SER A 279 5.79 -25.29 -1.86
C SER A 279 4.54 -25.72 -1.08
N GLU A 280 3.37 -25.45 -1.64
CA GLU A 280 2.13 -26.11 -1.18
C GLU A 280 2.19 -27.63 -1.41
#